data_AF-A0A1Q7QW14-F1
#
_entry.id   AF-A0A1Q7QW14-F1
#
_cell.length_a   1.000
_cell.length_b   1.000
_cell.length_c   1.000
_cell.angle_alpha   90.00
_cell.angle_beta   90.00
_cell.angle_gamma   90.00
#
_symmetry.space_group_name_H-M   'P 1'
#
loop_
_entity.id
_entity.type
_entity.pdbx_description
1 polymer ?
#
loop_
_entity_poly.entity_id
_entity_poly.type
_entity_poly.pdbx_seq_one_letter_code
_entity_poly.pdbx_strand_id
1 'polypeptide(L)'
;MRTNLISGFQMSVNYWFDLVLQGMGAPIRDWVYDFLDKKGIKRDDIPARFGDVVKILHERLGTSARVIAYRTMVELYKEFSLSANFDYEDSIEDRFVFLKERVLADRLHPTRTPSLKLAF
;
A
#
# COMPACT_ATOMS: atom_id res chain seq x y z
N MET A 1 22.37 -1.38 0.84
CA MET A 1 21.43 -1.40 1.98
C MET A 1 20.10 -0.72 1.66
N ARG A 2 20.05 0.56 1.22
CA ARG A 2 18.80 1.23 0.81
C ARG A 2 17.98 0.48 -0.26
N THR A 3 18.65 -0.15 -1.23
CA THR A 3 18.01 -0.97 -2.28
C THR A 3 17.22 -2.16 -1.72
N ASN A 4 17.73 -2.85 -0.70
CA ASN A 4 17.03 -3.98 -0.05
C ASN A 4 15.81 -3.53 0.79
N LEU A 5 15.81 -2.27 1.24
CA LEU A 5 14.70 -1.68 2.00
C LEU A 5 13.56 -1.28 1.07
N ILE A 6 13.91 -0.64 -0.06
CA ILE A 6 12.96 -0.30 -1.12
C ILE A 6 12.33 -1.57 -1.68
N SER A 7 13.11 -2.63 -1.92
CA SER A 7 12.57 -3.90 -2.41
C SER A 7 11.58 -4.54 -1.43
N GLY A 8 11.84 -4.45 -0.11
CA GLY A 8 10.92 -4.94 0.91
C GLY A 8 9.58 -4.20 0.91
N PHE A 9 9.61 -2.87 0.90
CA PHE A 9 8.38 -2.06 0.82
C PHE A 9 7.60 -2.35 -0.48
N GLN A 10 8.28 -2.37 -1.63
CA GLN A 10 7.64 -2.64 -2.92
C GLN A 10 7.00 -4.04 -2.97
N MET A 11 7.68 -5.05 -2.41
CA MET A 11 7.15 -6.40 -2.31
C MET A 11 5.88 -6.45 -1.44
N SER A 12 5.88 -5.78 -0.28
CA SER A 12 4.69 -5.69 0.57
C SER A 12 3.52 -5.02 -0.15
N VAL A 13 3.76 -3.95 -0.93
CA VAL A 13 2.70 -3.28 -1.71
C VAL A 13 2.09 -4.25 -2.73
N ASN A 14 2.92 -4.95 -3.50
CA ASN A 14 2.43 -5.93 -4.47
C ASN A 14 1.63 -7.06 -3.81
N TYR A 15 2.16 -7.60 -2.72
CA TYR A 15 1.54 -8.69 -1.97
C TYR A 15 0.16 -8.29 -1.43
N TRP A 16 0.07 -7.16 -0.73
CA TRP A 16 -1.19 -6.74 -0.12
C TRP A 16 -2.22 -6.29 -1.16
N PHE A 17 -1.78 -5.65 -2.24
CA PHE A 17 -2.68 -5.31 -3.35
C PHE A 17 -3.28 -6.57 -4.01
N ASP A 18 -2.45 -7.59 -4.28
CA ASP A 18 -2.92 -8.87 -4.83
C ASP A 18 -3.90 -9.59 -3.88
N LEU A 19 -3.57 -9.66 -2.59
CA LEU A 19 -4.44 -10.29 -1.59
C LEU A 19 -5.78 -9.58 -1.43
N VAL A 20 -5.79 -8.24 -1.42
CA VAL A 20 -7.02 -7.47 -1.35
C VAL A 20 -7.93 -7.78 -2.54
N LEU A 21 -7.35 -7.83 -3.75
CA LEU A 21 -8.09 -8.21 -4.95
C LEU A 21 -8.54 -9.67 -4.93
N GLN A 22 -7.70 -10.59 -4.46
CA GLN A 22 -8.05 -12.00 -4.31
C GLN A 22 -9.23 -12.19 -3.35
N GLY A 23 -9.28 -11.40 -2.26
CA GLY A 23 -10.41 -11.37 -1.33
C GLY A 23 -11.71 -10.83 -1.94
N MET A 24 -11.65 -10.14 -3.09
CA MET A 24 -12.82 -9.75 -3.88
C MET A 24 -13.22 -10.82 -4.92
N GLY A 25 -12.40 -11.85 -5.12
CA GLY A 25 -12.63 -12.96 -6.03
C GLY A 25 -11.71 -12.93 -7.26
N ALA A 26 -11.31 -14.13 -7.71
CA ALA A 26 -10.39 -14.29 -8.84
C ALA A 26 -10.80 -13.54 -10.12
N PRO A 27 -12.09 -13.51 -10.54
CA PRO A 27 -12.48 -12.76 -11.73
C PRO A 27 -12.24 -11.25 -11.60
N ILE A 28 -12.46 -10.67 -10.42
CA ILE A 28 -12.22 -9.25 -10.17
C ILE A 28 -10.73 -8.96 -10.20
N ARG A 29 -9.93 -9.82 -9.55
CA ARG A 29 -8.48 -9.70 -9.54
C ARG A 29 -7.90 -9.71 -10.95
N ASP A 30 -8.25 -10.72 -11.75
CA ASP A 30 -7.72 -10.88 -13.10
C ASP A 30 -8.17 -9.72 -14.00
N TRP A 31 -9.43 -9.30 -13.89
CA TRP A 31 -9.94 -8.12 -14.60
C TRP A 31 -9.20 -6.83 -14.22
N VAL A 32 -8.90 -6.60 -12.93
CA VAL A 32 -8.16 -5.40 -12.48
C VAL A 32 -6.76 -5.40 -13.09
N TYR A 33 -6.05 -6.54 -13.06
CA TYR A 33 -4.72 -6.62 -13.64
C TYR A 33 -4.72 -6.42 -15.16
N ASP A 34 -5.67 -7.02 -15.88
CA ASP A 34 -5.83 -6.80 -17.31
C ASP A 34 -6.15 -5.34 -17.64
N PHE A 35 -6.97 -4.69 -16.80
CA PHE A 35 -7.32 -3.28 -16.97
C PHE A 35 -6.12 -2.36 -16.75
N LEU A 36 -5.34 -2.59 -15.70
CA LEU A 36 -4.11 -1.84 -15.42
C LEU A 36 -3.07 -2.05 -16.53
N ASP A 37 -2.94 -3.28 -17.03
CA ASP A 37 -2.00 -3.59 -18.11
C ASP A 37 -2.36 -2.83 -19.40
N LYS A 38 -3.64 -2.79 -19.76
CA LYS A 38 -4.15 -1.98 -20.89
C LYS A 38 -3.93 -0.48 -20.72
N LYS A 39 -3.72 -0.01 -19.49
CA LYS A 39 -3.37 1.38 -19.15
C LYS A 39 -1.86 1.59 -19.03
N GLY A 40 -1.05 0.58 -19.32
CA GLY A 40 0.41 0.64 -19.29
C GLY A 40 0.99 0.58 -17.88
N ILE A 41 0.29 -0.04 -16.92
CA ILE A 41 0.81 -0.34 -15.59
C ILE A 41 0.96 -1.85 -15.46
N LYS A 42 2.21 -2.33 -15.55
CA LYS A 42 2.53 -3.72 -15.27
C LYS A 42 2.44 -3.98 -13.77
N ARG A 43 2.25 -5.23 -13.37
CA ARG A 43 2.22 -5.64 -11.95
C ARG A 43 3.43 -5.11 -11.17
N ASP A 44 4.61 -5.20 -11.75
CA ASP A 44 5.86 -4.79 -11.09
C ASP A 44 5.97 -3.26 -10.92
N ASP A 45 5.20 -2.48 -11.70
CA ASP A 45 5.19 -1.01 -11.62
C ASP A 45 4.22 -0.50 -10.54
N ILE A 46 3.29 -1.33 -10.06
CA ILE A 46 2.25 -0.94 -9.10
C ILE A 46 2.82 -0.23 -7.87
N PRO A 47 3.90 -0.72 -7.22
CA PRO A 47 4.42 -0.05 -6.02
C PRO A 47 5.04 1.32 -6.31
N ALA A 48 5.61 1.51 -7.50
CA ALA A 48 6.19 2.77 -7.92
C ALA A 48 5.11 3.77 -8.36
N ARG A 49 3.98 3.27 -8.86
CA ARG A 49 2.90 4.06 -9.46
C ARG A 49 1.58 3.92 -8.71
N PHE A 50 1.64 3.67 -7.39
CA PHE A 50 0.43 3.34 -6.62
C PHE A 50 -0.63 4.45 -6.67
N GLY A 51 -0.23 5.73 -6.61
CA GLY A 51 -1.14 6.86 -6.80
C GLY A 51 -1.86 6.84 -8.16
N ASP A 52 -1.12 6.61 -9.25
CA ASP A 52 -1.69 6.45 -10.60
C ASP A 52 -2.67 5.27 -10.66
N VAL A 53 -2.33 4.14 -10.04
CA VAL A 53 -3.20 2.95 -9.96
C VAL A 53 -4.52 3.31 -9.30
N VAL A 54 -4.48 3.99 -8.14
CA VAL A 54 -5.69 4.41 -7.44
C VAL A 54 -6.54 5.34 -8.30
N LYS A 55 -5.91 6.31 -8.97
CA LYS A 55 -6.60 7.24 -9.87
C LYS A 55 -7.26 6.52 -11.05
N ILE A 56 -6.52 5.65 -11.75
CA ILE A 56 -7.01 4.89 -12.91
C ILE A 56 -8.17 3.96 -12.52
N LEU A 57 -8.06 3.29 -11.36
CA LEU A 57 -9.15 2.46 -10.86
C LEU A 57 -10.36 3.31 -10.49
N HIS A 58 -10.15 4.48 -9.88
CA HIS A 58 -11.23 5.39 -9.51
C HIS A 58 -11.99 5.92 -10.74
N GLU A 59 -11.29 6.27 -11.82
CA GLU A 59 -11.91 6.67 -13.09
C GLU A 59 -12.84 5.59 -13.68
N ARG A 60 -12.58 4.30 -13.39
CA ARG A 60 -13.34 3.18 -13.95
C ARG A 60 -14.39 2.59 -13.00
N LEU A 61 -14.08 2.49 -11.72
CA LEU A 61 -14.91 1.83 -10.70
C LEU A 61 -15.57 2.82 -9.74
N GLY A 62 -15.27 4.11 -9.85
CA GLY A 62 -15.75 5.14 -8.94
C GLY A 62 -15.32 4.87 -7.50
N THR A 63 -16.25 5.07 -6.56
CA THR A 63 -16.02 4.90 -5.12
C THR A 63 -15.56 3.48 -4.75
N SER A 64 -15.93 2.45 -5.52
CA SER A 64 -15.50 1.07 -5.24
C SER A 64 -13.99 0.86 -5.38
N ALA A 65 -13.29 1.64 -6.22
CA ALA A 65 -11.83 1.60 -6.32
C ALA A 65 -11.14 1.99 -5.01
N ARG A 66 -11.75 2.91 -4.27
CA ARG A 66 -11.19 3.45 -3.04
C ARG A 66 -11.17 2.40 -1.93
N VAL A 67 -12.06 1.40 -1.97
CA VAL A 67 -12.01 0.24 -1.08
C VAL A 67 -10.75 -0.59 -1.31
N ILE A 68 -10.33 -0.81 -2.56
CA ILE A 68 -9.11 -1.55 -2.89
C ILE A 68 -7.90 -0.81 -2.31
N ALA A 69 -7.82 0.49 -2.57
CA ALA A 69 -6.73 1.35 -2.13
C ALA A 69 -6.64 1.43 -0.60
N TYR A 70 -7.78 1.71 0.06
CA TYR A 70 -7.88 1.82 1.51
C TYR A 70 -7.50 0.51 2.21
N ARG A 71 -8.05 -0.63 1.78
CA ARG A 71 -7.71 -1.93 2.39
C ARG A 71 -6.23 -2.26 2.21
N THR A 72 -5.68 -2.00 1.02
CA THR A 72 -4.25 -2.19 0.77
C THR A 72 -3.41 -1.35 1.73
N MET A 73 -3.77 -0.09 1.92
CA MET A 73 -3.08 0.81 2.84
C MET A 73 -3.19 0.35 4.31
N VAL A 74 -4.37 -0.06 4.76
CA VAL A 74 -4.56 -0.57 6.12
C VAL A 74 -3.67 -1.78 6.40
N GLU A 75 -3.60 -2.74 5.46
CA GLU A 75 -2.72 -3.90 5.63
C GLU A 75 -1.24 -3.53 5.58
N LEU A 76 -0.84 -2.58 4.73
CA LEU A 76 0.54 -2.09 4.73
C LEU A 76 0.93 -1.42 6.05
N TYR A 77 0.04 -0.62 6.66
CA TYR A 77 0.31 -0.03 7.97
C TYR A 77 0.51 -1.12 9.04
N LYS A 78 -0.32 -2.17 9.04
CA LYS A 78 -0.17 -3.31 9.95
C LYS A 78 1.15 -4.07 9.72
N GLU A 79 1.49 -4.35 8.47
CA GLU A 79 2.74 -5.02 8.07
C GLU A 79 3.98 -4.31 8.67
N PHE A 80 3.95 -2.98 8.70
CA PHE A 80 5.03 -2.17 9.25
C PHE A 80 4.82 -1.75 10.72
N SER A 81 3.89 -2.38 11.44
CA SER A 81 3.58 -2.10 12.85
C SER A 81 3.25 -0.62 13.13
N LEU A 82 2.59 0.04 12.19
CA LEU A 82 2.12 1.42 12.29
C LEU A 82 0.61 1.46 12.48
N SER A 83 0.13 2.41 13.28
CA SER A 83 -1.31 2.67 13.40
C SER A 83 -1.82 3.41 12.17
N ALA A 84 -2.84 2.87 11.52
CA ALA A 84 -3.55 3.52 10.42
C ALA A 84 -4.43 4.66 10.97
N ASN A 85 -3.81 5.80 11.28
CA ASN A 85 -4.52 7.01 11.75
C ASN A 85 -4.93 7.88 10.55
N PHE A 86 -5.63 7.28 9.58
CA PHE A 86 -6.16 7.98 8.41
C PHE A 86 -7.55 7.45 8.09
N ASP A 87 -8.43 8.37 7.72
CA ASP A 87 -9.82 8.05 7.41
C ASP A 87 -9.99 7.67 5.94
N TYR A 88 -11.13 7.06 5.62
CA TYR A 88 -11.44 6.66 4.25
C TYR A 88 -11.37 7.85 3.28
N GLU A 89 -11.79 9.04 3.71
CA GLU A 89 -11.81 10.28 2.90
C GLU A 89 -10.44 10.94 2.71
N ASP A 90 -9.41 10.51 3.46
CA ASP A 90 -8.06 11.05 3.32
C ASP A 90 -7.43 10.71 1.96
N SER A 91 -6.54 11.58 1.49
CA SER A 91 -5.74 11.38 0.28
C SER A 91 -4.85 10.15 0.40
N ILE A 92 -5.22 9.05 -0.29
CA ILE A 92 -4.45 7.80 -0.27
C ILE A 92 -3.03 8.01 -0.80
N GLU A 93 -2.86 8.89 -1.79
CA GLU A 93 -1.55 9.20 -2.37
C GLU A 93 -0.61 9.80 -1.33
N ASP A 94 -1.07 10.83 -0.60
CA ASP A 94 -0.26 11.46 0.44
C ASP A 94 0.07 10.49 1.58
N ARG A 95 -0.91 9.65 1.98
CA ARG A 95 -0.70 8.60 2.99
C ARG A 95 0.30 7.55 2.52
N PHE A 96 0.31 7.20 1.24
CA PHE A 96 1.25 6.23 0.68
C PHE A 96 2.69 6.78 0.67
N VAL A 97 2.85 8.04 0.25
CA VAL A 97 4.16 8.72 0.29
C VAL A 97 4.68 8.78 1.73
N PHE A 98 3.84 9.22 2.67
CA PHE A 98 4.20 9.28 4.09
C PHE A 98 4.61 7.90 4.64
N LEU A 99 3.84 6.85 4.34
CA LEU A 99 4.15 5.50 4.79
C LEU A 99 5.51 5.03 4.25
N LYS A 100 5.75 5.22 2.96
CA LYS A 100 7.01 4.87 2.31
C LYS A 100 8.19 5.57 2.97
N GLU A 101 8.09 6.88 3.19
CA GLU A 101 9.14 7.67 3.84
C GLU A 101 9.39 7.19 5.27
N ARG A 102 8.33 6.92 6.04
CA ARG A 102 8.44 6.46 7.42
C ARG A 102 9.08 5.08 7.54
N VAL A 103 8.69 4.13 6.69
CA VAL A 103 9.28 2.78 6.66
C VAL A 103 10.77 2.84 6.29
N LEU A 104 11.13 3.69 5.33
CA LEU A 104 12.53 3.89 4.95
C LEU A 104 13.33 4.56 6.07
N ALA A 105 12.75 5.54 6.77
CA ALA A 105 13.40 6.22 7.89
C ALA A 105 13.62 5.29 9.09
N ASP A 106 12.60 4.54 9.50
CA ASP A 106 12.68 3.63 10.66
C ASP A 106 13.67 2.48 10.43
N ARG A 107 13.80 1.97 9.20
CA ARG A 107 14.83 0.96 8.90
C ARG A 107 16.24 1.53 8.73
N LEU A 108 16.39 2.83 8.50
CA LEU A 108 17.70 3.52 8.49
C LEU A 108 18.15 3.92 9.90
N HIS A 109 17.20 4.25 10.76
CA HIS A 109 17.40 4.56 12.16
C HIS A 109 16.42 3.73 12.98
N PRO A 110 16.69 2.43 13.22
CA PRO A 110 15.81 1.61 14.04
C PRO A 110 15.73 2.31 15.38
N THR A 111 14.58 2.89 15.66
CA THR A 111 14.40 3.62 16.91
C THR A 111 14.56 2.57 18.00
N ARG A 112 15.70 2.57 18.69
CA ARG A 112 15.88 1.88 19.97
C ARG A 112 14.96 2.60 20.95
N THR A 113 13.67 2.30 20.90
CA THR A 113 12.80 2.52 22.05
C THR A 113 12.70 1.16 22.72
N PRO A 114 13.50 0.86 23.75
CA PRO A 114 13.14 -0.21 24.64
C PRO A 114 11.77 0.14 25.19
N SER A 115 10.88 -0.85 25.18
CA SER A 115 9.57 -0.80 25.81
C SER A 115 9.71 -0.12 27.16
N LEU A 116 9.18 1.11 27.28
CA LEU A 116 8.91 1.69 28.57
C LEU A 116 7.78 0.86 29.17
N LYS A 117 8.18 -0.20 29.90
CA LYS A 117 7.42 -0.71 31.02
C LYS A 117 7.19 0.47 31.96
N LEU A 118 6.07 1.15 31.80
CA LEU A 118 5.50 1.92 32.89
C LEU A 118 4.67 0.94 33.69
N ALA A 119 5.34 0.35 34.68
CA ALA A 119 4.69 -0.05 35.90
C ALA A 119 4.14 1.23 36.55
N PHE A 120 2.83 1.29 36.77
CA PHE A 120 2.16 1.74 38.01
C PHE A 120 0.72 1.25 37.96
#